data_AF-A4C4W8-F1
#
_entry.id   AF-A4C4W8-F1
#
_cell.length_a   1.000
_cell.length_b   1.000
_cell.length_c   1.000
_cell.angle_alpha   90.00
_cell.angle_beta   90.00
_cell.angle_gamma   90.00
#
_symmetry.space_group_name_H-M   'P 1'
#
loop_
_entity.id
_entity.type
_entity.pdbx_description
1 polymer ?
#
loop_
_entity_poly.entity_id
_entity_poly.type
_entity_poly.pdbx_seq_one_letter_code
_entity_poly.pdbx_strand_id
1 'polypeptide(L)' 'MCYSIVESAKHHGLEPYQYIHDLLTRLPYAETVDEIEMLLPWNINKSQ' A
#
# COMPACT_ATOMS: atom_id res chain seq x y z
N MET A 1 -6.07 -13.68 -3.57
CA MET A 1 -5.75 -12.29 -3.93
C MET A 1 -5.09 -11.53 -2.78
N CYS A 2 -5.67 -11.49 -1.56
CA CYS A 2 -5.07 -10.78 -0.43
C CYS A 2 -3.71 -11.34 0.05
N TYR A 3 -3.43 -12.63 -0.16
CA TYR A 3 -2.21 -13.27 0.32
C TYR A 3 -0.93 -12.64 -0.27
N SER A 4 -0.91 -12.36 -1.58
CA SER A 4 0.25 -11.70 -2.23
C SER A 4 0.46 -10.27 -1.73
N ILE A 5 -0.60 -9.55 -1.37
CA ILE A 5 -0.52 -8.18 -0.85
C ILE A 5 0.04 -8.21 0.57
N VAL A 6 -0.43 -9.14 1.41
CA VAL A 6 0.08 -9.34 2.77
C VAL A 6 1.55 -9.74 2.76
N GLU A 7 1.94 -10.69 1.89
CA GLU A 7 3.34 -11.07 1.68
C GLU A 7 4.20 -9.89 1.23
N SER A 8 3.71 -9.10 0.27
CA SER A 8 4.44 -7.93 -0.22
C SER A 8 4.61 -6.85 0.86
N ALA A 9 3.60 -6.62 1.71
CA ALA A 9 3.70 -5.70 2.83
C ALA A 9 4.75 -6.17 3.85
N LYS A 10 4.71 -7.46 4.24
CA LYS A 10 5.70 -8.06 5.15
C LYS A 10 7.11 -7.97 4.59
N HIS A 11 7.30 -8.27 3.31
CA HIS A 11 8.61 -8.22 2.66
C HIS A 11 9.21 -6.80 2.65
N HIS A 12 8.35 -5.77 2.57
CA HIS A 12 8.75 -4.37 2.68
C HIS A 12 8.76 -3.83 4.12
N GLY A 13 8.66 -4.70 5.14
CA GLY A 13 8.67 -4.30 6.55
C GLY A 13 7.44 -3.51 7.00
N LEU A 14 6.36 -3.52 6.22
CA LEU A 14 5.11 -2.85 6.54
C LEU A 14 4.19 -3.79 7.33
N GLU A 15 3.55 -3.25 8.36
CA GLU A 15 2.49 -3.96 9.07
C GLU A 15 1.30 -4.21 8.11
N PRO A 16 0.96 -5.48 7.79
CA PRO A 16 0.03 -5.78 6.70
C PRO A 16 -1.37 -5.23 6.92
N TYR A 17 -1.80 -5.22 8.17
CA TYR A 17 -3.11 -4.70 8.54
C TYR A 17 -3.19 -3.18 8.31
N GLN A 18 -2.21 -2.42 8.79
CA GLN A 18 -2.15 -0.98 8.57
C GLN A 18 -2.03 -0.66 7.08
N TYR A 19 -1.18 -1.38 6.35
CA TYR A 19 -1.01 -1.18 4.91
C TYR A 19 -2.33 -1.38 4.15
N ILE A 20 -3.05 -2.47 4.42
CA ILE A 20 -4.34 -2.73 3.75
C ILE A 20 -5.40 -1.71 4.17
N HIS A 21 -5.45 -1.33 5.45
CA HIS A 21 -6.37 -0.31 5.94
C HIS A 21 -6.14 1.04 5.24
N ASP A 22 -4.89 1.48 5.16
CA ASP A 22 -4.53 2.75 4.53
C ASP A 22 -4.73 2.71 3.02
N LEU A 23 -4.39 1.58 2.39
CA LEU A 23 -4.66 1.35 0.97
C LEU A 23 -6.16 1.49 0.69
N LEU A 24 -7.02 0.76 1.40
CA LEU A 24 -8.47 0.80 1.17
C LEU A 24 -9.08 2.16 1.51
N THR A 25 -8.48 2.90 2.45
CA THR A 25 -8.93 4.25 2.81
C THR A 25 -8.56 5.27 1.74
N ARG A 26 -7.37 5.17 1.14
CA ARG A 26 -6.84 6.16 0.18
C ARG A 26 -7.14 5.83 -1.28
N LEU A 27 -7.25 4.55 -1.63
CA LEU A 27 -7.59 4.07 -2.97
C LEU A 27 -8.83 4.75 -3.58
N PRO A 28 -9.96 4.94 -2.86
CA PRO A 28 -11.13 5.60 -3.45
C PRO A 28 -10.92 7.10 -3.72
N TYR A 29 -9.89 7.72 -3.15
CA TYR A 29 -9.53 9.12 -3.38
C TYR A 29 -8.41 9.29 -4.42
N ALA A 30 -7.79 8.20 -4.87
CA ALA A 30 -6.76 8.26 -5.91
C ALA A 30 -7.45 8.37 -7.29
N GLU A 31 -7.28 9.52 -7.94
CA GLU A 31 -7.84 9.80 -9.26
C GLU A 31 -6.82 9.56 -10.38
N THR A 32 -5.53 9.58 -10.03
CA THR A 32 -4.42 9.46 -10.98
C THR A 32 -3.59 8.19 -10.76
N VAL A 33 -2.91 7.75 -11.83
CA VAL A 33 -2.02 6.57 -11.76
C VAL A 33 -0.88 6.81 -10.77
N ASP A 34 -0.30 8.01 -10.75
CA ASP A 34 0.74 8.40 -9.80
C ASP A 34 0.28 8.27 -8.33
N GLU A 35 -0.94 8.70 -8.01
CA GLU A 35 -1.50 8.54 -6.66
C GLU A 35 -1.67 7.07 -6.28
N ILE A 36 -2.09 6.23 -7.23
CA ILE A 36 -2.17 4.77 -7.00
C ILE A 36 -0.77 4.20 -6.78
N GLU A 37 0.24 4.63 -7.55
CA GLU A 37 1.62 4.18 -7.37
C GLU A 37 2.21 4.59 -6.02
N MET A 38 1.83 5.75 -5.48
CA MET A 38 2.24 6.16 -4.13
C MET A 38 1.67 5.25 -3.03
N LEU A 39 0.54 4.59 -3.28
CA LEU A 39 -0.09 3.65 -2.33
C LEU A 39 0.53 2.25 -2.37
N LEU A 40 1.47 1.98 -3.29
CA LEU A 40 2.15 0.70 -3.39
C LEU A 40 3.18 0.51 -2.27
N PRO A 41 3.43 -0.74 -1.82
CA PRO A 41 4.14 -0.99 -0.58
C PRO A 41 5.62 -0.55 -0.63
N TRP A 42 6.22 -0.50 -1.81
CA TRP A 42 7.58 0.01 -2.00
C TRP A 42 7.68 1.54 -2.04
N ASN A 43 6.58 2.27 -2.26
CA ASN A 43 6.56 3.73 -2.26
C ASN A 43 6.15 4.32 -0.92
N ILE A 44 5.28 3.63 -0.16
CA ILE A 44 4.91 4.06 1.21
C ILE A 44 6.13 4.11 2.13
N ASN A 45 7.07 3.18 1.99
CA ASN A 45 8.30 3.15 2.80
C ASN A 45 9.29 4.29 2.43
N LYS A 46 9.20 4.86 1.22
CA LYS A 46 10.07 5.96 0.76
C LYS A 46 9.60 7.35 1.19
N SER A 47 8.37 7.47 1.68
CA SER A 47 7.82 8.73 2.21
C SER A 47 8.11 8.93 3.71
N GLN A 48 9.14 8.27 4.23
CA GLN A 48 9.69 8.48 5.58
C GLN A 48 11.11 9.00 5.50
#